data_AF-A0A537RU32-F1
#
_entry.id   AF-A0A537RU32-F1
#
_cell.length_a   1.000
_cell.length_b   1.000
_cell.length_c   1.000
_cell.angle_alpha   90.00
_cell.angle_beta   90.00
_cell.angle_gamma   90.00
#
_symmetry.space_group_name_H-M   'P 1'
#
loop_
_entity.id
_entity.type
_entity.pdbx_description
1 polymer ?
#
loop_
_entity_poly.entity_id
_entity_poly.type
_entity_poly.pdbx_seq_one_letter_code
_entity_poly.pdbx_strand_id
1 'polypeptide(L)'
;SWEEFTAPNAPALDFVFTVCDDAADEVCPVWPGQPMTAHWGLPDPSMATGNEAERAFAFADAHRMLNQRIGIFVSLPLSSLDKLSLQRRLDEIGRAKSRPSSQKA
;
A
#
# COMPACT_ATOMS: atom_id res chain seq x y z
N SER A 1 -10.89 1.46 13.33
CA SER A 1 -9.90 2.52 13.61
C SER A 1 -8.56 1.84 13.77
N TRP A 2 -7.45 2.40 13.29
CA TRP A 2 -6.12 1.76 13.41
C TRP A 2 -5.57 1.76 14.85
N GLU A 3 -6.21 2.49 15.77
CA GLU A 3 -5.86 2.57 17.19
C GLU A 3 -5.85 1.21 17.92
N GLU A 4 -6.62 0.22 17.44
CA GLU A 4 -6.62 -1.13 18.02
C GLU A 4 -5.27 -1.86 17.86
N PHE A 5 -4.45 -1.43 16.89
CA PHE A 5 -3.14 -2.00 16.60
C PHE A 5 -1.98 -1.27 17.30
N THR A 6 -2.26 -0.25 18.11
CA THR A 6 -1.24 0.52 18.86
C THR A 6 -1.32 0.33 20.37
N ALA A 7 -2.34 -0.38 20.86
CA ALA A 7 -2.51 -0.70 22.27
C ALA A 7 -1.40 -1.64 22.81
N PRO A 8 -1.09 -1.65 24.12
CA PRO A 8 -0.06 -2.51 24.70
C PRO A 8 -0.27 -4.02 24.48
N ASN A 9 -1.52 -4.44 24.26
CA ASN A 9 -1.93 -5.81 23.99
C ASN A 9 -2.28 -6.06 22.51
N ALA A 10 -1.91 -5.13 21.62
CA ALA A 10 -2.11 -5.28 20.19
C ALA A 10 -1.34 -6.49 19.64
N PRO A 11 -1.84 -7.12 18.57
CA PRO A 11 -1.08 -8.16 17.89
C PRO A 11 0.24 -7.59 17.36
N ALA A 12 1.30 -8.40 17.43
CA ALA A 12 2.57 -8.04 16.82
C ALA A 12 2.40 -7.97 15.30
N LEU A 13 2.79 -6.84 14.71
CA LEU A 13 2.81 -6.65 13.27
C LEU A 13 4.23 -6.86 12.75
N ASP A 14 4.37 -7.61 11.66
CA ASP A 14 5.63 -7.76 10.93
C ASP A 14 5.80 -6.65 9.89
N PHE A 15 4.69 -6.26 9.24
CA PHE A 15 4.64 -5.31 8.13
C PHE A 15 3.47 -4.34 8.28
N VAL A 16 3.69 -3.07 7.93
CA VAL A 16 2.65 -2.05 7.81
C VAL A 16 2.78 -1.32 6.48
N PHE A 17 1.70 -1.30 5.70
CA PHE A 17 1.66 -0.61 4.40
C PHE A 17 0.65 0.53 4.43
N THR A 18 1.11 1.76 4.21
CA THR A 18 0.21 2.93 4.06
C THR A 18 -0.15 3.12 2.60
N VAL A 19 -1.42 3.44 2.30
CA VAL A 19 -1.94 3.45 0.91
C VAL A 19 -2.50 4.79 0.44
N CYS A 20 -2.90 5.66 1.36
CA CYS A 20 -3.38 7.00 1.03
C CYS A 20 -2.21 8.00 1.13
N ASP A 21 -2.19 9.02 0.28
CA ASP A 21 -1.25 10.14 0.38
C ASP A 21 -1.43 10.87 1.72
N ASP A 22 -2.68 11.00 2.22
CA ASP A 22 -2.95 11.56 3.55
C ASP A 22 -2.33 10.73 4.68
N ALA A 23 -2.23 9.41 4.52
CA ALA A 23 -1.60 8.53 5.50
C ALA A 23 -0.05 8.62 5.48
N ALA A 24 0.54 9.26 4.45
CA ALA A 24 1.95 9.62 4.45
C ALA A 24 2.22 10.95 5.17
N ASP A 25 1.23 11.85 5.21
CA ASP A 25 1.31 13.19 5.83
C ASP A 25 0.77 13.24 7.28
N GLU A 26 -0.02 12.25 7.71
CA GLU A 26 -0.37 12.06 9.12
C GLU A 26 0.84 11.56 9.94
N VAL A 27 0.94 11.97 11.21
CA VAL A 27 1.97 11.49 12.14
C VAL A 27 1.82 9.98 12.26
N CYS A 28 2.70 9.23 11.58
CA CYS A 28 2.71 7.79 11.63
C CYS A 28 2.79 7.33 13.10
N PRO A 29 1.82 6.53 13.57
CA PRO A 29 1.85 6.07 14.95
C PRO A 29 3.09 5.22 15.20
N VAL A 30 3.58 5.26 16.44
CA VAL A 30 4.63 4.35 16.88
C VAL A 30 4.00 2.96 17.03
N TRP A 31 4.31 2.07 16.10
CA TRP A 31 3.88 0.69 16.14
C TRP A 31 4.67 -0.10 17.19
N PRO A 32 4.00 -0.78 18.14
CA PRO A 32 4.66 -1.75 19.01
C PRO A 32 5.46 -2.78 18.19
N GLY A 33 6.69 -3.08 18.61
CA GLY A 33 7.54 -4.08 17.93
C GLY A 33 8.34 -3.59 16.71
N GLN A 34 8.14 -2.35 16.24
CA GLN A 34 8.86 -1.77 15.10
C GLN A 34 8.79 -2.63 13.81
N PRO A 35 7.57 -2.88 13.26
CA PRO A 35 7.37 -3.53 11.98
C PRO A 35 8.16 -2.83 10.86
N MET A 36 8.42 -3.57 9.77
CA MET A 36 8.85 -2.95 8.53
C MET A 36 7.69 -2.16 7.93
N THR A 37 7.97 -0.94 7.45
CA THR A 37 6.94 -0.06 6.90
C THR A 37 7.24 0.30 5.45
N ALA A 38 6.23 0.44 4.61
CA ALA A 38 6.39 1.00 3.27
C ALA A 38 5.12 1.75 2.83
N HIS A 39 5.30 2.75 1.98
CA HIS A 39 4.19 3.52 1.42
C HIS A 39 3.86 3.06 0.00
N TRP A 40 2.64 2.59 -0.19
CA TRP A 40 2.07 2.14 -1.45
C TRP A 40 0.94 3.08 -1.87
N GLY A 41 1.28 4.33 -2.19
CA GLY A 41 0.32 5.36 -2.59
C GLY A 41 -0.60 4.92 -3.74
N LEU A 42 -1.89 5.13 -3.56
CA LEU A 42 -2.98 4.85 -4.50
C LEU A 42 -3.86 6.10 -4.62
N PRO A 43 -4.38 6.44 -5.81
CA PRO A 43 -5.44 7.43 -5.91
C PRO A 43 -6.63 7.00 -5.04
N ASP A 44 -7.16 7.91 -4.20
CA ASP A 44 -8.34 7.62 -3.39
C ASP A 44 -9.58 7.51 -4.29
N PRO A 45 -10.17 6.31 -4.45
CA PRO A 45 -11.34 6.14 -5.30
C PRO A 45 -12.60 6.77 -4.71
N SER A 46 -12.62 7.07 -3.40
CA SER A 46 -13.75 7.75 -2.74
C SER A 46 -13.88 9.21 -3.14
N MET A 47 -12.77 9.83 -3.55
CA MET A 47 -12.70 11.20 -4.04
C MET A 47 -13.02 11.32 -5.55
N ALA A 48 -13.28 10.20 -6.24
CA ALA A 48 -13.63 10.21 -7.65
C ALA A 48 -14.98 10.91 -7.88
N THR A 49 -15.01 11.84 -8.83
CA THR A 49 -16.20 12.58 -9.26
C THR A 49 -16.60 12.17 -10.68
N GLY A 50 -17.81 12.54 -11.11
CA GLY A 50 -18.33 12.20 -12.44
C GLY A 50 -19.50 11.21 -12.39
N ASN A 51 -19.76 10.55 -13.52
CA ASN A 51 -20.84 9.59 -13.65
C ASN A 51 -20.54 8.26 -12.93
N GLU A 52 -21.54 7.38 -12.86
CA GLU A 52 -21.41 6.09 -12.16
C GLU A 52 -20.28 5.21 -12.72
N ALA A 53 -20.09 5.18 -14.04
CA ALA A 53 -19.04 4.38 -14.67
C ALA A 53 -17.64 4.92 -14.37
N GLU A 54 -17.46 6.25 -14.32
CA GLU A 54 -16.20 6.89 -13.96
C GLU A 54 -15.82 6.59 -12.50
N ARG A 55 -16.79 6.68 -11.59
CA ARG A 55 -16.60 6.30 -10.19
C ARG A 55 -16.29 4.81 -10.04
N ALA A 56 -17.05 3.94 -10.69
CA ALA A 56 -16.81 2.50 -10.66
C ALA A 56 -15.42 2.13 -11.20
N PHE A 57 -14.97 2.82 -12.26
CA PHE A 57 -13.63 2.66 -12.81
C PHE A 57 -12.54 3.03 -11.79
N ALA A 58 -12.68 4.13 -11.05
CA ALA A 58 -11.72 4.52 -10.03
C ALA A 58 -11.54 3.44 -8.94
N PHE A 59 -12.64 2.88 -8.45
CA PHE A 59 -12.60 1.75 -7.49
C PHE A 59 -11.94 0.50 -8.09
N ALA A 60 -12.29 0.15 -9.33
CA ALA A 60 -11.71 -1.00 -10.01
C ALA A 60 -10.19 -0.83 -10.23
N ASP A 61 -9.74 0.38 -10.56
CA ASP A 61 -8.32 0.67 -10.78
C ASP A 61 -7.53 0.64 -9.47
N ALA A 62 -8.05 1.24 -8.40
CA ALA A 62 -7.45 1.18 -7.07
C ALA A 62 -7.30 -0.27 -6.58
N HIS A 63 -8.36 -1.08 -6.73
CA HIS A 63 -8.31 -2.51 -6.42
C HIS A 63 -7.26 -3.26 -7.25
N ARG A 64 -7.23 -3.02 -8.57
CA ARG A 64 -6.26 -3.63 -9.48
C ARG A 64 -4.82 -3.32 -9.05
N MET A 65 -4.53 -2.06 -8.73
CA MET A 65 -3.21 -1.63 -8.28
C MET A 65 -2.81 -2.28 -6.95
N LEU A 66 -3.71 -2.28 -5.96
CA LEU A 66 -3.44 -2.89 -4.66
C LEU A 66 -3.23 -4.40 -4.77
N ASN A 67 -4.07 -5.09 -5.54
CA ASN A 67 -3.94 -6.53 -5.77
C ASN A 67 -2.61 -6.89 -6.44
N GLN A 68 -2.17 -6.10 -7.43
CA GLN A 68 -0.85 -6.30 -8.05
C GLN A 68 0.30 -6.16 -7.05
N ARG A 69 0.24 -5.14 -6.18
CA ARG A 69 1.28 -4.90 -5.17
C ARG A 69 1.33 -6.02 -4.13
N ILE A 70 0.17 -6.45 -3.63
CA ILE A 70 0.06 -7.59 -2.72
C ILE A 70 0.61 -8.85 -3.40
N GLY A 71 0.26 -9.09 -4.67
CA GLY A 71 0.76 -10.22 -5.46
C GLY A 71 2.29 -10.26 -5.56
N ILE A 72 2.93 -9.10 -5.76
CA ILE A 72 4.40 -9.01 -5.77
C ILE A 72 4.97 -9.29 -4.37
N PHE A 73 4.38 -8.67 -3.33
CA PHE A 73 4.83 -8.85 -1.95
C PHE A 73 4.81 -10.31 -1.51
N VAL A 74 3.71 -11.03 -1.74
CA VAL A 74 3.58 -12.46 -1.36
C VAL A 74 4.50 -13.39 -2.17
N SER A 75 5.03 -12.90 -3.29
CA SER A 75 6.00 -13.63 -4.12
C SER A 75 7.47 -13.41 -3.70
N LEU A 76 7.74 -12.49 -2.78
CA LEU A 76 9.10 -12.22 -2.32
C LEU A 76 9.67 -13.42 -1.55
N PRO A 77 10.95 -13.78 -1.77
CA PRO A 77 11.61 -14.83 -0.99
C PRO A 77 12.06 -14.27 0.37
N LEU A 78 11.10 -14.05 1.29
CA LEU A 78 11.32 -13.37 2.57
C LEU A 78 12.44 -13.98 3.42
N SER A 79 12.58 -15.32 3.38
CA SER A 79 13.60 -16.04 4.14
C SER A 79 15.04 -15.87 3.61
N SER A 80 15.21 -15.44 2.36
CA SER A 80 16.52 -15.26 1.74
C SER A 80 16.97 -13.81 1.64
N LEU A 81 16.13 -12.84 2.03
CA LEU A 81 16.44 -11.41 1.97
C LEU A 81 16.90 -10.92 3.34
N ASP A 82 17.99 -10.16 3.38
CA ASP A 82 18.35 -9.38 4.57
C ASP A 82 17.38 -8.20 4.77
N LYS A 83 17.39 -7.61 5.97
CA LYS A 83 16.47 -6.53 6.34
C LYS A 83 16.54 -5.31 5.40
N LEU A 84 17.74 -4.92 4.97
CA LEU A 84 17.91 -3.75 4.09
C LEU A 84 17.41 -4.07 2.67
N SER A 85 17.73 -5.25 2.16
CA SER A 85 17.25 -5.72 0.86
C SER A 85 15.72 -5.86 0.85
N LEU A 86 15.13 -6.40 1.92
CA LEU A 86 13.68 -6.51 2.05
C LEU A 86 13.01 -5.12 2.09
N GLN A 87 13.50 -4.20 2.92
CA GLN A 87 12.99 -2.83 2.96
C GLN A 87 12.98 -2.16 1.57
N ARG A 88 14.09 -2.28 0.84
CA ARG A 88 14.19 -1.74 -0.53
C ARG A 88 13.16 -2.35 -1.48
N ARG A 89 12.92 -3.66 -1.40
CA ARG A 89 11.89 -4.34 -2.21
C ARG A 89 10.49 -3.84 -1.87
N LEU A 90 10.18 -3.66 -0.58
CA LEU A 90 8.88 -3.14 -0.13
C LEU A 90 8.63 -1.72 -0.65
N ASP A 91 9.65 -0.85 -0.62
CA ASP A 91 9.57 0.51 -1.16
C ASP A 91 9.43 0.51 -2.70
N GLU A 92 10.13 -0.39 -3.39
CA GLU A 92 10.05 -0.56 -4.85
C GLU A 92 8.64 -0.96 -5.31
N ILE A 93 7.93 -1.81 -4.56
CA ILE A 93 6.54 -2.22 -4.85
C ILE A 93 5.61 -0.99 -4.87
N GLY A 94 5.81 -0.03 -3.96
CA GLY A 94 5.04 1.22 -3.93
C GLY A 94 5.31 2.13 -5.13
N ARG A 95 6.57 2.18 -5.59
CA ARG A 95 7.03 3.04 -6.70
C ARG A 95 6.76 2.48 -8.08
N ALA A 96 6.41 1.19 -8.20
CA ALA A 96 6.05 0.57 -9.47
C ALA A 96 4.82 1.27 -10.05
N LYS A 97 5.04 2.23 -10.97
CA LYS A 97 3.96 2.90 -11.69
C LYS A 97 3.18 1.84 -12.47
N SER A 98 1.86 1.76 -12.27
CA SER A 98 0.99 1.11 -13.23
C SER A 98 1.25 1.78 -14.58
N ARG A 99 1.75 1.04 -15.58
CA ARG A 99 1.83 1.56 -16.95
C ARG A 99 0.41 1.98 -17.33
N PRO A 100 0.15 3.25 -17.70
CA PRO A 100 -1.13 3.59 -18.27
C PRO A 100 -1.30 2.73 -19.53
N SER A 101 -2.41 2.01 -19.61
CA SER A 101 -2.83 1.34 -20.83
C SER A 101 -2.81 2.39 -21.93
N SER A 102 -1.90 2.22 -22.89
CA SER A 102 -1.77 3.11 -24.03
C SER A 102 -3.09 3.10 -24.80
N GLN A 103 -3.90 4.12 -24.62
CA GLN A 103 -4.94 4.49 -25.56
C GLN A 103 -4.40 5.64 -26.40
N LYS A 104 -4.03 5.34 -27.64
CA LYS A 104 -3.93 6.35 -28.70
C LYS A 104 -4.47 5.73 -29.99
N ALA A 105 -5.57 6.38 -30.42
CA ALA A 105 -6.12 6.60 -31.76
C ALA A 105 -6.11 5.44 -32.76
#